data_AF-A0A6B3HK41-F1
#
_entry.id   AF-A0A6B3HK41-F1
#
_cell.length_a   1.000
_cell.length_b   1.000
_cell.length_c   1.000
_cell.angle_alpha   90.00
_cell.angle_beta   90.00
_cell.angle_gamma   90.00
#
_symmetry.space_group_name_H-M   'P 1'
#
loop_
_entity.id
_entity.type
_entity.pdbx_description
1 polymer ?
#
loop_
_entity_poly.entity_id
_entity_poly.type
_entity_poly.pdbx_seq_one_letter_code
_entity_poly.pdbx_strand_id
1 'polypeptide(L)' 'SAQLERDITTFLGDRGLPTAGTPFIGRSDYHPFVLAGIPSGGTFSGMEALKTPAEAAKWGGQAGVAF' A
#
# COMPACT_ATOMS: atom_id res chain seq x y z
N SER A 1 -4.25 -12.54 5.66
CA SER A 1 -3.54 -11.36 5.15
C SER A 1 -2.49 -10.83 6.12
N ALA A 2 -2.72 -10.83 7.45
CA ALA A 2 -1.79 -10.26 8.43
C ALA A 2 -0.33 -10.76 8.32
N GLN A 3 -0.09 -12.03 7.94
CA GLN A 3 1.27 -12.51 7.68
C GLN A 3 1.90 -11.81 6.46
N LEU A 4 1.18 -11.74 5.33
CA LEU A 4 1.66 -11.07 4.11
C LEU A 4 1.95 -9.58 4.36
N GLU A 5 1.07 -8.89 5.09
CA GLU A 5 1.30 -7.49 5.46
C GLU A 5 2.55 -7.32 6.32
N ARG A 6 2.75 -8.18 7.32
CA ARG A 6 3.98 -8.17 8.15
C ARG A 6 5.22 -8.40 7.31
N ASP A 7 5.23 -9.43 6.46
CA ASP A 7 6.42 -9.77 5.67
C ASP A 7 6.80 -8.63 4.72
N ILE A 8 5.82 -8.01 4.06
CA ILE A 8 6.03 -6.86 3.17
C ILE A 8 6.53 -5.64 3.94
N THR A 9 5.88 -5.31 5.06
CA THR A 9 6.23 -4.11 5.84
C THR A 9 7.58 -4.26 6.56
N THR A 10 7.93 -5.46 7.02
CA THR A 10 9.28 -5.78 7.53
C THR A 10 10.32 -5.63 6.43
N PHE A 11 10.10 -6.23 5.25
CA PHE A 11 11.07 -6.14 4.13
C PHE A 11 11.39 -4.69 3.72
N LEU A 12 10.37 -3.82 3.69
CA LEU A 12 10.52 -2.39 3.38
C LEU A 12 11.13 -1.62 4.55
N GLY A 13 10.70 -1.92 5.78
CA GLY A 13 11.22 -1.32 7.01
C GLY A 13 12.72 -1.55 7.19
N ASP A 14 13.21 -2.76 6.93
CA ASP A 14 14.63 -3.12 6.98
C ASP A 14 15.49 -2.33 5.97
N ARG A 15 14.85 -1.69 4.97
CA ARG A 15 15.49 -0.82 3.97
C ARG A 15 15.28 0.66 4.25
N GLY A 16 14.69 1.01 5.39
CA GLY A 16 14.36 2.39 5.73
C GLY A 16 13.27 3.00 4.84
N LEU A 17 12.45 2.17 4.18
CA LEU A 17 11.36 2.63 3.33
C LEU A 17 10.06 2.68 4.15
N PRO A 18 9.54 3.87 4.49
CA PRO A 18 8.35 3.96 5.32
C PRO A 18 7.11 3.48 4.57
N THR A 19 6.18 2.82 5.25
CA THR A 19 4.95 2.26 4.67
C THR A 19 3.69 2.84 5.32
N ALA A 20 2.53 2.64 4.70
CA ALA A 20 1.21 2.89 5.28
C ALA A 20 0.23 1.83 4.80
N GLY A 21 -0.75 1.47 5.64
CA GLY A 21 -1.81 0.55 5.27
C GLY A 21 -2.80 1.20 4.28
N THR A 22 -3.32 0.40 3.37
CA THR A 22 -4.40 0.80 2.44
C THR A 22 -5.49 -0.26 2.45
N PRO A 23 -6.78 0.11 2.43
CA PRO A 23 -7.85 -0.86 2.50
C PRO A 23 -7.93 -1.74 1.24
N PHE A 24 -8.21 -3.04 1.46
CA PHE A 24 -8.50 -3.99 0.38
C PHE A 24 -9.94 -3.79 -0.11
N ILE A 25 -10.12 -2.86 -1.06
CA ILE A 25 -11.44 -2.48 -1.60
C ILE A 25 -11.88 -3.28 -2.84
N GLY A 26 -11.13 -4.30 -3.26
CA GLY A 26 -11.52 -5.20 -4.36
C GLY A 26 -11.34 -4.64 -5.77
N ARG A 27 -10.58 -3.55 -5.95
CA ARG A 27 -10.34 -2.91 -7.25
C ARG A 27 -9.08 -3.42 -7.97
N SER A 28 -8.76 -4.71 -7.85
CA SER A 28 -7.60 -5.33 -8.49
C SER A 28 -7.79 -6.86 -8.56
N ASP A 29 -6.90 -7.55 -9.26
CA ASP A 29 -6.95 -8.98 -9.57
C ASP A 29 -6.90 -9.90 -8.34
N TYR A 30 -6.54 -9.37 -7.16
CA TYR A 30 -6.62 -10.12 -5.91
C TYR A 30 -8.06 -10.42 -5.48
N HIS A 31 -9.08 -9.70 -5.99
CA HIS A 31 -10.43 -9.77 -5.44
C HIS A 31 -11.07 -11.17 -5.52
N PRO A 32 -10.99 -11.92 -6.63
CA PRO A 32 -11.50 -13.30 -6.70
C PRO A 32 -10.83 -14.24 -5.69
N PHE A 33 -9.53 -14.07 -5.40
CA PHE A 33 -8.82 -14.88 -4.41
C PHE A 33 -9.36 -14.63 -3.00
N VAL A 34 -9.64 -13.36 -2.67
CA VAL A 34 -10.27 -13.00 -1.39
C VAL A 34 -11.65 -13.64 -1.27
N LEU A 35 -12.48 -13.61 -2.32
CA LEU A 35 -13.80 -14.27 -2.33
C LEU A 35 -13.72 -15.79 -2.18
N ALA A 36 -12.64 -16.40 -2.67
CA ALA A 36 -12.36 -17.83 -2.51
C ALA A 36 -11.74 -18.20 -1.15
N GLY A 37 -11.57 -17.24 -0.23
CA GLY A 37 -10.93 -17.48 1.08
C GLY A 37 -9.40 -17.64 1.02
N ILE A 38 -8.78 -17.33 -0.12
CA ILE A 38 -7.33 -17.40 -0.30
C ILE A 38 -6.69 -16.13 0.28
N PRO A 39 -5.77 -16.25 1.26
CA PRO A 39 -5.07 -15.10 1.81
C PRO A 39 -4.37 -14.28 0.72
N SER A 40 -4.76 -13.02 0.59
CA SER A 40 -4.20 -12.09 -0.39
C SER A 40 -3.59 -10.87 0.30
N GLY A 41 -2.61 -10.24 -0.35
CA GLY A 41 -1.82 -9.11 0.14
C GLY A 41 -1.02 -8.50 -1.01
N GLY A 42 -0.49 -7.30 -0.84
CA GLY A 42 0.30 -6.64 -1.89
C GLY A 42 0.68 -5.22 -1.55
N THR A 43 1.31 -4.55 -2.52
CA THR A 43 1.75 -3.17 -2.42
C THR A 43 1.00 -2.29 -3.41
N PHE A 44 0.83 -1.02 -3.08
CA PHE A 44 0.24 -0.01 -3.94
C PHE A 44 0.98 1.30 -3.72
N SER A 45 1.47 1.92 -4.79
CA SER A 45 2.16 3.22 -4.73
C SER A 45 1.22 4.41 -4.91
N GLY A 46 -0.07 4.17 -5.16
CA GLY A 46 -1.05 5.20 -5.45
C GLY A 46 -1.47 5.25 -6.92
N MET A 47 -2.44 6.13 -7.21
CA MET A 47 -3.02 6.34 -8.55
C MET A 47 -3.55 7.79 -8.59
N GLU A 48 -4.84 7.99 -8.85
CA GLU A 48 -5.48 9.30 -9.04
C GLU A 48 -5.46 10.21 -7.79
N ALA A 49 -5.27 9.65 -6.58
CA ALA A 49 -5.38 10.40 -5.34
C ALA A 49 -4.24 11.43 -5.21
N LEU A 50 -4.55 12.62 -4.70
CA LEU A 50 -3.54 13.65 -4.49
C LEU A 50 -2.77 13.41 -3.20
N LYS A 51 -1.44 13.50 -3.27
CA LYS A 51 -0.56 13.38 -2.12
C LYS A 51 -0.79 14.53 -1.15
N THR A 52 -0.99 14.23 0.14
CA THR A 52 -1.08 15.24 1.19
C THR A 52 0.32 15.81 1.55
N PRO A 53 0.41 16.97 2.23
CA PRO A 53 1.69 17.49 2.72
C PRO A 53 2.45 16.52 3.62
N ALA A 54 1.74 15.78 4.49
CA ALA A 54 2.35 14.79 5.38
C ALA A 54 2.93 13.60 4.59
N GLU A 55 2.25 13.15 3.55
CA GLU A 55 2.71 12.06 2.70
C GLU A 55 3.86 12.49 1.79
N ALA A 56 3.87 13.74 1.30
CA ALA A 56 5.00 14.31 0.58
C ALA A 56 6.23 14.47 1.49
N ALA A 57 6.06 14.84 2.75
CA ALA A 57 7.15 14.87 3.73
C ALA A 57 7.68 13.45 4.03
N LYS A 58 6.80 12.45 4.11
CA LYS A 58 7.14 11.06 4.43
C LYS A 58 7.82 10.31 3.27
N TRP A 59 7.34 10.49 2.05
CA TRP A 59 7.76 9.71 0.87
C TRP A 59 8.41 10.53 -0.24
N GLY A 60 8.55 11.85 -0.05
CA GLY A 60 8.98 12.77 -1.10
C GLY A 60 7.89 13.07 -2.14
N GLY A 61 8.29 13.82 -3.18
CA GLY A 61 7.39 14.34 -4.21
C GLY A 61 6.72 15.66 -3.81
N GLN A 62 5.63 16.01 -4.49
CA GLN A 62 4.94 17.29 -4.30
C GLN A 62 3.52 17.06 -3.80
N ALA A 63 3.12 17.78 -2.75
CA ALA A 63 1.74 17.78 -2.26
C ALA A 63 0.79 18.38 -3.31
N GLY A 64 -0.41 17.81 -3.42
CA GLY A 64 -1.40 18.20 -4.43
C GLY A 64 -1.11 17.65 -5.83
N VAL A 65 -0.06 16.84 -6.00
CA VAL A 65 0.16 16.03 -7.20
C VAL A 65 -0.31 14.60 -6.92
N ALA A 66 -0.83 13.92 -7.95
CA ALA A 66 -1.19 12.52 -7.85
C ALA A 66 0.01 11.67 -7.41
N PHE A 67 -0.26 10.56 -6.73
CA PHE A 67 0.77 9.65 -6.23
C PHE A 67 1.68 9.08 -7.32
#